data_AF-A0A382NW73-F1
#
_entry.id   AF-A0A382NW73-F1
#
_cell.length_a   1.000
_cell.length_b   1.000
_cell.length_c   1.000
_cell.angle_alpha   90.00
_cell.angle_beta   90.00
_cell.angle_gamma   90.00
#
_symmetry.space_group_name_H-M   'P 1'
#
loop_
_entity.id
_entity.type
_entity.pdbx_description
1 polymer ?
#
loop_
_entity_poly.entity_id
_entity_poly.type
_entity_poly.pdbx_seq_one_letter_code
_entity_poly.pdbx_strand_id
1 'polypeptide(L)'
;MERKVVKVIHKIPKKSDKKTLEPFPASKKVYVKGSKPDIKVPMREVIQTPTQTKEGEEINPPILIYDTSGPYTDPNSEIDLSKGLVPL
;
A
#
# COMPACT_ATOMS: atom_id res chain seq x y z
N MET A 1 -0.19 28.76 -44.66
CA MET A 1 -0.30 27.44 -44.00
C MET A 1 -0.10 27.66 -42.50
N GLU A 2 -1.18 27.84 -41.75
CA GLU A 2 -1.10 27.99 -40.29
C GLU A 2 -0.96 26.61 -39.63
N ARG A 3 0.12 26.42 -38.86
CA ARG A 3 0.29 25.22 -38.03
C ARG A 3 -0.63 25.38 -36.81
N LYS A 4 -1.74 24.63 -36.77
CA LYS A 4 -2.54 24.45 -35.55
C LYS A 4 -1.67 23.77 -34.50
N VAL A 5 -1.25 24.53 -33.48
CA VAL A 5 -0.67 23.97 -32.26
C VAL A 5 -1.82 23.34 -31.47
N VAL A 6 -1.97 22.03 -31.56
CA VAL A 6 -2.92 21.29 -30.71
C VAL A 6 -2.29 21.19 -29.32
N LYS A 7 -2.81 21.98 -28.37
CA LYS A 7 -2.43 21.88 -26.96
C LYS A 7 -3.03 20.59 -26.40
N VAL A 8 -2.26 19.51 -26.33
CA VAL A 8 -2.69 18.27 -25.69
C VAL A 8 -2.74 18.51 -24.18
N ILE A 9 -3.94 18.75 -23.65
CA ILE A 9 -4.16 18.84 -22.20
C ILE A 9 -4.26 17.40 -21.68
N HIS A 10 -3.17 16.88 -21.10
CA HIS A 10 -3.23 15.61 -20.37
C HIS A 10 -4.03 15.83 -19.08
N LYS A 11 -5.27 15.35 -19.03
CA LYS A 11 -6.06 15.32 -17.80
C LYS A 11 -5.46 14.28 -16.85
N ILE A 12 -5.21 14.66 -15.59
CA ILE A 12 -4.76 13.72 -14.56
C ILE A 12 -5.86 12.66 -14.35
N PRO A 13 -5.55 11.37 -14.43
CA PRO A 13 -6.52 10.32 -14.18
C PRO A 13 -6.98 10.38 -12.73
N LYS A 14 -8.26 10.16 -12.42
CA LYS A 14 -8.73 10.15 -11.03
C LYS A 14 -8.29 8.91 -10.26
N LYS A 15 -8.25 7.75 -10.93
CA LYS A 15 -7.88 6.47 -10.33
C LYS A 15 -6.46 6.09 -10.72
N SER A 16 -5.73 5.45 -9.81
CA SER A 16 -4.48 4.77 -10.16
C SER A 16 -4.75 3.43 -10.85
N ASP A 17 -3.68 2.84 -11.37
CA ASP A 17 -3.73 1.45 -11.83
C ASP A 17 -4.14 0.53 -10.68
N LYS A 18 -5.06 -0.40 -10.96
CA LYS A 18 -5.60 -1.32 -9.95
C LYS A 18 -4.50 -2.12 -9.26
N LYS A 19 -3.48 -2.55 -10.01
CA LYS A 19 -2.33 -3.32 -9.50
C LYS A 19 -1.54 -2.56 -8.43
N THR A 20 -1.53 -1.23 -8.48
CA THR A 20 -0.87 -0.38 -7.47
C THR A 20 -1.66 -0.32 -6.17
N LEU A 21 -2.96 -0.64 -6.20
CA LEU A 21 -3.85 -0.64 -5.04
C LEU A 21 -4.00 -2.00 -4.37
N GLU A 22 -3.50 -3.05 -5.01
CA GLU A 22 -3.59 -4.41 -4.48
C GLU A 22 -2.58 -4.61 -3.35
N PRO A 23 -2.98 -5.19 -2.21
CA PRO A 23 -2.04 -5.61 -1.18
C PRO A 23 -0.99 -6.56 -1.75
N PHE A 24 0.23 -6.47 -1.23
CA PHE A 24 1.26 -7.44 -1.57
C PHE A 24 0.83 -8.87 -1.18
N PRO A 25 1.26 -9.91 -1.92
CA PRO A 25 0.93 -11.28 -1.59
C PRO A 25 1.27 -11.66 -0.15
N ALA A 26 0.42 -12.47 0.47
CA ALA A 26 0.54 -12.92 1.86
C ALA A 26 0.78 -11.78 2.88
N SER A 27 0.41 -10.55 2.53
CA SER A 27 0.73 -9.37 3.32
C SER A 27 -0.52 -8.55 3.62
N LYS A 28 -0.50 -7.86 4.76
CA LYS A 28 -1.50 -6.83 5.09
C LYS A 28 -0.82 -5.59 5.65
N LYS A 29 -1.38 -4.42 5.34
CA LYS A 29 -1.00 -3.15 5.97
C LYS A 29 -1.36 -3.22 7.45
N VAL A 30 -0.42 -2.84 8.32
CA VAL A 30 -0.66 -2.69 9.75
C VAL A 30 -0.06 -1.37 10.23
N TYR A 31 -0.54 -0.88 11.36
CA TYR A 31 -0.04 0.35 11.95
C TYR A 31 0.44 0.07 13.37
N VAL A 32 1.70 0.40 13.62
CA VAL A 32 2.31 0.27 14.95
C VAL A 32 2.18 1.60 15.67
N LYS A 33 1.71 1.55 16.92
CA LYS A 33 1.62 2.72 17.80
C LYS A 33 3.00 3.03 18.37
N GLY A 34 3.46 4.27 18.18
CA GLY A 34 4.70 4.76 18.77
C GLY A 34 4.51 5.40 20.15
N SER A 35 5.52 6.15 20.58
CA SER A 35 5.45 6.98 21.81
C SER A 35 4.39 8.08 21.71
N LYS A 36 4.13 8.58 20.49
CA LYS A 36 3.05 9.52 20.19
C LYS A 36 1.80 8.76 19.75
N PRO A 37 0.68 8.83 20.51
CA PRO A 37 -0.48 7.97 20.29
C PRO A 37 -1.31 8.33 19.04
N ASP A 38 -1.17 9.55 18.56
CA ASP A 38 -1.76 10.11 17.34
C ASP A 38 -1.04 9.64 16.07
N ILE A 39 0.23 9.22 16.18
CA ILE A 39 1.01 8.77 15.03
C ILE A 39 0.82 7.26 14.81
N LYS A 40 0.38 6.92 13.61
CA LYS A 40 0.26 5.55 13.11
C LYS A 40 1.43 5.23 12.19
N VAL A 41 2.42 4.46 12.66
CA VAL A 41 3.60 4.11 11.85
C VAL A 41 3.26 2.94 10.93
N PRO A 42 3.30 3.12 9.60
CA PRO A 42 2.91 2.07 8.66
C PRO A 42 3.98 0.97 8.61
N MET A 43 3.52 -0.27 8.78
CA MET A 43 4.30 -1.48 8.57
C MET A 43 3.48 -2.44 7.70
N ARG A 44 4.15 -3.47 7.19
CA ARG A 44 3.52 -4.59 6.49
C ARG A 44 3.75 -5.87 7.28
N GLU A 45 2.67 -6.56 7.61
CA GLU A 45 2.72 -7.88 8.22
C GLU A 45 2.69 -8.94 7.12
N VAL A 46 3.68 -9.83 7.09
CA VAL A 46 3.80 -10.92 6.12
C VAL A 46 3.57 -12.25 6.83
N ILE A 47 2.57 -13.00 6.36
CA ILE A 47 2.28 -14.35 6.84
C ILE A 47 3.19 -15.34 6.14
N GLN A 48 3.80 -16.22 6.92
CA GLN A 48 4.67 -17.27 6.44
C GLN A 48 3.89 -18.59 6.33
N THR A 49 4.26 -19.44 5.37
CA THR A 49 3.79 -20.83 5.35
C THR A 49 4.33 -21.57 6.58
N PRO A 50 3.59 -22.54 7.15
CA PRO A 50 4.10 -23.36 8.25
C PRO A 50 5.40 -24.10 7.89
N THR A 51 6.28 -24.30 8.87
CA THR A 51 7.49 -25.12 8.73
C THR A 51 7.11 -26.57 8.94
N GLN A 52 7.50 -27.45 8.02
CA GLN A 52 7.34 -28.89 8.21
C GLN A 52 8.49 -29.43 9.07
N THR A 53 8.17 -30.00 10.22
CA THR A 53 9.14 -30.58 11.17
C THR A 53 8.92 -32.08 11.33
N LYS A 54 9.80 -32.76 12.07
CA LYS A 54 9.60 -34.18 12.43
C LYS A 54 8.38 -34.40 13.34
N GLU A 55 7.94 -33.36 14.03
CA GLU A 55 6.86 -33.39 15.02
C GLU A 55 5.52 -32.90 14.43
N GLY A 56 5.52 -32.42 13.18
CA GLY A 56 4.35 -31.91 12.47
C GLY A 56 4.56 -30.51 11.89
N GLU A 57 3.45 -29.83 11.59
CA GLU A 57 3.47 -28.44 11.13
C GLU A 57 3.71 -27.47 12.28
N GLU A 58 4.71 -26.62 12.14
CA GLU A 58 4.99 -25.52 13.05
C GLU A 58 4.55 -24.19 12.41
N ILE A 59 3.61 -23.49 13.04
CA ILE A 59 3.12 -22.20 12.56
C ILE A 59 4.19 -21.14 12.81
N ASN A 60 4.70 -20.54 11.73
CA ASN A 60 5.64 -19.45 11.82
C ASN A 60 4.91 -18.15 12.22
N PRO A 61 5.49 -17.34 13.13
CA PRO A 61 4.93 -16.03 13.44
C PRO A 61 5.00 -15.11 12.22
N PRO A 62 4.09 -14.14 12.09
CA PRO A 62 4.17 -13.17 11.01
C PRO A 62 5.38 -12.24 11.17
N ILE A 63 5.94 -11.79 10.05
CA ILE A 63 7.08 -10.87 10.02
C ILE A 63 6.60 -9.45 9.74
N LEU A 64 7.02 -8.49 10.56
CA LEU A 64 6.80 -7.07 10.30
C LEU A 64 7.94 -6.49 9.47
N ILE A 65 7.59 -5.81 8.38
CA ILE A 65 8.52 -5.15 7.46
C ILE A 65 8.14 -3.67 7.35
N TYR A 66 9.14 -2.81 7.22
CA TYR A 66 8.93 -1.39 6.93
C TYR A 66 8.19 -1.22 5.60
N ASP A 67 7.18 -0.35 5.55
CA ASP A 67 6.30 -0.24 4.39
C ASP A 67 6.17 1.19 3.85
N THR A 68 6.88 1.44 2.75
CA THR A 68 6.93 2.73 2.03
C THR A 68 5.79 2.95 1.04
N SER A 69 4.88 1.98 0.87
CA SER A 69 3.75 2.07 -0.08
C SER A 69 2.74 3.16 0.24
N GLY A 70 2.71 3.65 1.49
CA GLY A 70 1.73 4.64 1.94
C GLY A 70 0.28 4.12 1.89
N PRO A 71 -0.70 5.01 1.65
CA PRO A 71 -2.11 4.67 1.54
C PRO A 71 -2.47 3.80 0.32
N TYR A 72 -1.58 3.67 -0.65
CA TYR A 72 -1.89 2.95 -1.90
C TYR A 72 -2.21 1.48 -1.66
N THR A 73 -1.57 0.82 -0.70
CA THR A 73 -1.86 -0.59 -0.37
C THR A 73 -2.67 -0.74 0.92
N ASP A 74 -3.26 0.35 1.43
CA ASP A 74 -4.21 0.28 2.54
C ASP A 74 -5.64 0.10 1.97
N PRO A 75 -6.30 -1.04 2.21
CA PRO A 75 -7.63 -1.29 1.67
C PRO A 75 -8.70 -0.33 2.20
N ASN A 76 -8.42 0.42 3.28
CA ASN A 76 -9.34 1.40 3.84
C ASN A 76 -9.12 2.82 3.30
N SER A 77 -8.13 3.01 2.43
CA SER A 77 -7.78 4.31 1.87
C SER A 77 -8.36 4.47 0.46
N GLU A 78 -9.07 5.57 0.22
CA GLU A 78 -9.54 5.93 -1.12
C GLU A 78 -8.51 6.82 -1.83
N ILE A 79 -8.03 6.39 -3.00
CA ILE A 79 -7.03 7.13 -3.78
C ILE A 79 -7.70 7.91 -4.93
N ASP A 80 -7.62 9.24 -4.85
CA ASP A 80 -7.94 10.17 -5.94
C ASP A 80 -6.69 10.97 -6.33
N LEU A 81 -6.05 10.59 -7.45
CA LEU A 81 -4.80 11.21 -7.89
C LEU A 81 -4.96 12.71 -8.22
N SER A 82 -6.19 13.17 -8.50
CA SER A 82 -6.45 14.59 -8.77
C SER A 82 -6.49 15.45 -7.50
N LYS A 83 -6.62 14.82 -6.33
CA LYS A 83 -6.69 15.49 -5.02
C LYS A 83 -5.41 15.33 -4.20
N GLY A 84 -4.56 14.37 -4.55
CA GLY A 84 -3.40 13.99 -3.74
C GLY A 84 -3.79 13.12 -2.54
N LEU A 85 -2.83 12.91 -1.64
CA LEU A 85 -3.05 12.13 -0.42
C LEU A 85 -3.68 12.97 0.68
N VAL A 86 -4.43 12.31 1.58
CA VAL A 86 -4.96 12.93 2.79
C VAL A 86 -3.79 13.40 3.67
N PRO A 87 -3.78 14.67 4.13
CA PRO A 87 -2.79 15.15 5.09
C PRO A 87 -2.85 14.35 6.40
N LEU A 88 -1.69 14.09 7.00
CA LEU A 88 -1.56 13.43 8.31
C LEU A 88 -1.92 14.37 9.46
#